data_AF-A0A7X1U3L6-F1
#
_entry.id   AF-A0A7X1U3L6-F1
#
_cell.length_a   1.000
_cell.length_b   1.000
_cell.length_c   1.000
_cell.angle_alpha   90.00
_cell.angle_beta   90.00
_cell.angle_gamma   90.00
#
_symmetry.space_group_name_H-M   'P 1'
#
loop_
_entity.id
_entity.type
_entity.pdbx_description
1 polymer ?
#
loop_
_entity_poly.entity_id
_entity_poly.type
_entity_poly.pdbx_seq_one_letter_code
_entity_poly.pdbx_strand_id
1 'polypeptide(L)'
;MDRTLRLLPLCGLLLSLSLPALAEPAVDCAALGEKAAREAGDYRPPLEAKVIGTGRLHFHSAPHAACMDKKLFVIPGDGLTVYAATEDGWAQVMYIAKDGEDYSGWVEEQRLKLGGHYGGAQLPADASALIQRHEECQHFAGEEPYDAERRAELEKAVKESCTGVDRQLATLRQQYKDDPEVLQALAPLENLE
;
A
#
# COMPACT_ATOMS: atom_id res chain seq x y z
N MET A 1 9.29 -81.69 44.29
CA MET A 1 8.87 -81.77 42.87
C MET A 1 8.15 -80.46 42.59
N ASP A 2 8.90 -79.50 42.03
CA ASP A 2 8.77 -79.04 40.63
C ASP A 2 7.92 -77.76 40.58
N ARG A 3 8.26 -76.64 39.96
CA ARG A 3 9.25 -76.27 38.93
C ARG A 3 9.58 -74.78 39.12
N THR A 4 10.86 -74.43 38.97
CA THR A 4 11.37 -73.05 38.95
C THR A 4 11.11 -72.42 37.57
N LEU A 5 10.38 -71.31 37.51
CA LEU A 5 10.28 -70.48 36.30
C LEU A 5 11.28 -69.31 36.41
N ARG A 6 12.26 -69.25 35.51
CA ARG A 6 13.18 -68.13 35.35
C ARG A 6 12.52 -67.05 34.51
N LEU A 7 12.38 -65.83 35.06
CA LEU A 7 12.12 -64.62 34.28
C LEU A 7 13.46 -64.02 33.80
N LEU A 8 13.58 -63.79 32.49
CA LEU A 8 14.65 -63.01 31.87
C LEU A 8 14.27 -61.52 31.84
N PRO A 9 15.20 -60.60 32.12
CA PRO A 9 14.92 -59.16 32.07
C PRO A 9 15.02 -58.68 30.62
N LEU A 10 13.93 -58.13 30.09
CA LEU A 10 13.95 -57.42 28.81
C LEU A 10 14.53 -56.02 29.05
N CYS A 11 15.76 -55.81 28.59
CA CYS A 11 16.40 -54.50 28.53
C CYS A 11 15.72 -53.68 27.41
N GLY A 12 14.89 -52.70 27.76
CA GLY A 12 14.20 -51.83 26.81
C GLY A 12 15.15 -50.79 26.22
N LEU A 13 15.53 -50.97 24.95
CA LEU A 13 16.30 -50.01 24.16
C LEU A 13 15.36 -48.89 23.67
N LEU A 14 15.35 -47.74 24.34
CA LEU A 14 14.65 -46.54 23.90
C LEU A 14 15.38 -45.92 22.70
N LEU A 15 14.92 -46.22 21.49
CA LEU A 15 15.33 -45.55 20.25
C LEU A 15 14.64 -44.18 20.18
N SER A 16 15.38 -43.12 20.49
CA SER A 16 15.02 -41.73 20.19
C SER A 16 15.08 -41.50 18.67
N LEU A 17 13.95 -41.71 17.98
CA LEU A 17 13.78 -41.26 16.60
C LEU A 17 13.79 -39.72 16.57
N SER A 18 14.89 -39.15 16.09
CA SER A 18 14.99 -37.74 15.75
C SER A 18 14.01 -37.47 14.59
N LEU A 19 12.91 -36.76 14.86
CA LEU A 19 12.06 -36.24 13.79
C LEU A 19 12.87 -35.23 12.97
N PRO A 20 12.96 -35.39 11.64
CA PRO A 20 13.59 -34.38 10.80
C PRO A 20 12.73 -33.11 10.87
N ALA A 21 13.34 -31.98 11.22
CA ALA A 21 12.71 -30.68 11.13
C ALA A 21 12.31 -30.43 9.66
N LEU A 22 11.01 -30.30 9.39
CA LEU A 22 10.54 -29.85 8.10
C LEU A 22 11.06 -28.42 7.91
N ALA A 23 11.87 -28.23 6.87
CA ALA A 23 12.30 -26.89 6.48
C ALA A 23 11.07 -26.10 6.02
N GLU A 24 10.85 -24.93 6.61
CA GLU A 24 9.82 -24.02 6.13
C GLU A 24 10.13 -23.62 4.68
N PRO A 25 9.10 -23.57 3.80
CA PRO A 25 9.31 -23.18 2.43
C PRO A 25 9.92 -21.78 2.36
N ALA A 26 10.87 -21.58 1.45
CA ALA A 26 11.47 -20.28 1.21
C ALA A 26 10.36 -19.27 0.82
N VAL A 27 10.41 -18.08 1.41
CA VAL A 27 9.44 -17.02 1.15
C VAL A 27 9.61 -16.49 -0.27
N ASP A 28 8.55 -16.56 -1.06
CA ASP A 28 8.48 -15.93 -2.38
C ASP A 28 8.12 -14.45 -2.22
N CYS A 29 9.16 -13.61 -2.14
CA CYS A 29 9.00 -12.17 -1.98
C CYS A 29 8.28 -11.51 -3.17
N ALA A 30 8.43 -12.03 -4.40
CA ALA A 30 7.78 -11.43 -5.56
C ALA A 30 6.27 -11.64 -5.48
N ALA A 31 5.83 -12.89 -5.28
CA ALA A 31 4.42 -13.22 -5.14
C ALA A 31 3.77 -12.51 -3.93
N LEU A 32 4.50 -12.43 -2.81
CA LEU A 32 4.02 -11.74 -1.62
C LEU A 32 3.85 -10.24 -1.85
N GLY A 33 4.84 -9.60 -2.48
CA GLY A 33 4.81 -8.17 -2.78
C GLY A 33 3.66 -7.80 -3.71
N GLU A 34 3.44 -8.58 -4.77
CA GLU A 34 2.30 -8.39 -5.68
C GLU A 34 0.95 -8.53 -4.99
N LYS A 35 0.81 -9.54 -4.12
CA LYS A 35 -0.42 -9.73 -3.35
C LYS A 35 -0.67 -8.55 -2.42
N ALA A 36 0.34 -8.16 -1.65
CA ALA A 36 0.25 -7.05 -0.70
C ALA A 36 -0.10 -5.73 -1.41
N ALA A 37 0.50 -5.44 -2.56
CA ALA A 37 0.19 -4.24 -3.33
C ALA A 37 -1.26 -4.18 -3.84
N ARG A 38 -1.95 -5.32 -3.97
CA ARG A 38 -3.37 -5.36 -4.38
C ARG A 38 -4.35 -5.28 -3.21
N GLU A 39 -3.92 -5.71 -2.03
CA GLU A 39 -4.80 -5.91 -0.86
C GLU A 39 -4.58 -4.87 0.25
N ALA A 40 -3.43 -4.21 0.28
CA ALA A 40 -3.13 -3.18 1.28
C ALA A 40 -4.10 -2.00 1.16
N GLY A 41 -4.41 -1.37 2.30
CA GLY A 41 -5.26 -0.19 2.32
C GLY A 41 -4.50 1.00 1.75
N ASP A 42 -5.10 1.69 0.77
CA ASP A 42 -4.50 2.84 0.11
C ASP A 42 -4.73 4.14 0.88
N TYR A 43 -3.67 4.92 1.07
CA TYR A 43 -3.75 6.32 1.49
C TYR A 43 -3.82 7.21 0.26
N ARG A 44 -4.96 7.89 0.07
CA ARG A 44 -5.17 8.86 -1.02
C ARG A 44 -5.82 10.14 -0.45
N PRO A 45 -5.06 11.24 -0.28
CA PRO A 45 -3.64 11.41 -0.66
C PRO A 45 -2.67 10.51 0.13
N PRO A 46 -1.42 10.27 -0.31
CA PRO A 46 -0.43 9.56 0.50
C PRO A 46 -0.18 10.26 1.83
N LEU A 47 0.25 9.55 2.87
CA LEU A 47 0.62 10.14 4.15
C LEU A 47 2.09 10.59 4.17
N GLU A 48 2.38 11.69 4.85
CA GLU A 48 3.73 11.99 5.31
C GLU A 48 4.09 11.08 6.49
N ALA A 49 5.37 10.71 6.61
CA ALA A 49 5.88 10.04 7.80
C ALA A 49 7.31 10.47 8.13
N LYS A 50 7.69 10.34 9.40
CA LYS A 50 9.08 10.42 9.84
C LYS A 50 9.55 9.11 10.43
N VAL A 51 10.76 8.69 10.08
CA VAL A 51 11.40 7.51 10.67
C VAL A 51 11.74 7.79 12.13
N ILE A 52 11.38 6.87 13.02
CA ILE A 52 11.62 6.95 14.46
C ILE A 52 12.37 5.72 15.00
N GLY A 53 12.68 5.74 16.30
CA GLY A 53 13.45 4.70 16.98
C GLY A 53 14.96 4.87 16.82
N THR A 54 15.70 3.76 16.71
CA THR A 54 17.16 3.76 16.63
C THR A 54 17.64 2.86 15.49
N GLY A 55 18.88 3.08 15.02
CA GLY A 55 19.48 2.28 13.97
C GLY A 55 18.82 2.42 12.59
N ARG A 56 19.24 1.58 11.65
CA ARG A 56 18.76 1.59 10.26
C ARG A 56 17.38 0.94 10.17
N LEU A 57 16.49 1.55 9.39
CA LEU A 57 15.25 0.93 8.93
C LEU A 57 15.47 0.49 7.48
N HIS A 58 15.60 -0.81 7.28
CA HIS A 58 15.83 -1.39 5.97
C HIS A 58 14.53 -1.50 5.17
N PHE A 59 14.64 -1.28 3.87
CA PHE A 59 13.55 -1.52 2.93
C PHE A 59 13.45 -3.01 2.64
N HIS A 60 12.24 -3.45 2.29
CA HIS A 60 11.94 -4.81 1.89
C HIS A 60 11.21 -4.81 0.54
N SER A 61 11.46 -5.82 -0.28
CA SER A 61 10.77 -6.01 -1.57
C SER A 61 9.31 -6.46 -1.40
N ALA A 62 8.97 -6.97 -0.21
CA ALA A 62 7.62 -7.40 0.19
C ALA A 62 7.47 -7.23 1.72
N PRO A 63 6.24 -7.22 2.27
CA PRO A 63 5.99 -7.05 3.70
C PRO A 63 6.37 -8.31 4.52
N HIS A 64 7.65 -8.66 4.54
CA HIS A 64 8.16 -9.80 5.29
C HIS A 64 9.66 -9.66 5.57
N ALA A 65 10.11 -10.03 6.77
CA ALA A 65 11.50 -9.87 7.21
C ALA A 65 12.54 -10.59 6.31
N ALA A 66 12.16 -11.71 5.69
CA ALA A 66 13.03 -12.42 4.74
C ALA A 66 13.31 -11.64 3.44
N CYS A 67 12.49 -10.63 3.13
CA CYS A 67 12.54 -9.86 1.88
C CYS A 67 13.36 -8.57 1.99
N MET A 68 14.20 -8.46 3.02
CA MET A 68 15.00 -7.28 3.35
C MET A 68 16.10 -7.00 2.32
N ASP A 69 16.20 -5.74 1.90
CA ASP A 69 17.36 -5.20 1.20
C ASP A 69 18.43 -4.73 2.20
N LYS A 70 19.61 -5.35 2.13
CA LYS A 70 20.73 -5.06 3.05
C LYS A 70 21.43 -3.73 2.77
N LYS A 71 21.23 -3.14 1.59
CA LYS A 71 21.90 -1.91 1.13
C LYS A 71 20.99 -0.70 1.19
N LEU A 72 19.68 -0.90 1.01
CA LEU A 72 18.70 0.19 1.05
C LEU A 72 18.10 0.36 2.45
N PHE A 73 18.35 1.50 3.07
CA PHE A 73 17.83 1.84 4.37
C PHE A 73 17.70 3.36 4.55
N VAL A 74 16.85 3.73 5.51
CA VAL A 74 16.71 5.09 6.04
C VAL A 74 17.04 5.09 7.54
N ILE A 75 17.24 6.28 8.10
CA ILE A 75 17.63 6.49 9.50
C ILE A 75 16.61 7.38 10.22
N PRO A 76 16.58 7.37 11.57
CA PRO A 76 15.68 8.21 12.34
C PRO A 76 15.79 9.68 11.94
N GLY A 77 14.65 10.31 11.70
CA GLY A 77 14.53 11.69 11.23
C GLY A 77 14.29 11.83 9.72
N ASP A 78 14.58 10.81 8.91
CA ASP A 78 14.26 10.82 7.48
C ASP A 78 12.74 10.90 7.26
N GLY A 79 12.34 11.67 6.25
CA GLY A 79 10.96 11.81 5.81
C GLY A 79 10.61 10.79 4.74
N LEU A 80 9.43 10.21 4.83
CA LEU A 80 8.89 9.24 3.86
C LEU A 80 7.50 9.66 3.41
N THR A 81 7.12 9.21 2.23
CA THR A 81 5.73 9.21 1.74
C THR A 81 5.18 7.79 1.87
N VAL A 82 4.03 7.62 2.51
CA VAL A 82 3.38 6.32 2.75
C VAL A 82 2.15 6.20 1.85
N TYR A 83 2.12 5.16 1.03
CA TYR A 83 1.06 4.93 0.04
C TYR A 83 0.03 3.92 0.51
N ALA A 84 0.46 2.93 1.27
CA ALA A 84 -0.44 1.90 1.77
C ALA A 84 0.10 1.29 3.07
N ALA A 85 -0.79 0.67 3.83
CA ALA A 85 -0.43 -0.15 4.98
C ALA A 85 -1.19 -1.48 4.98
N THR A 86 -0.54 -2.53 5.48
CA THR A 86 -1.15 -3.83 5.74
C THR A 86 -1.56 -3.92 7.20
N GLU A 87 -2.57 -4.75 7.49
CA GLU A 87 -3.04 -4.97 8.87
C GLU A 87 -1.97 -5.58 9.79
N ASP A 88 -0.97 -6.26 9.23
CA ASP A 88 0.14 -6.88 9.96
C ASP A 88 1.35 -5.95 10.18
N GLY A 89 1.17 -4.64 9.94
CA GLY A 89 2.11 -3.60 10.40
C GLY A 89 3.23 -3.29 9.43
N TRP A 90 3.01 -3.48 8.13
CA TRP A 90 3.92 -3.03 7.09
C TRP A 90 3.38 -1.81 6.35
N ALA A 91 4.26 -0.88 6.04
CA ALA A 91 3.94 0.31 5.26
C ALA A 91 4.68 0.26 3.92
N GLN A 92 3.96 0.46 2.82
CA GLN A 92 4.56 0.73 1.52
C GLN A 92 4.91 2.21 1.44
N VAL A 93 6.20 2.50 1.20
CA VAL A 93 6.75 3.84 1.28
C VAL A 93 7.60 4.18 0.08
N MET A 94 7.74 5.48 -0.16
CA MET A 94 8.77 6.07 -1.03
C MET A 94 9.65 6.99 -0.19
N TYR A 95 10.95 6.95 -0.45
CA TYR A 95 11.96 7.86 0.08
C TYR A 95 12.62 8.59 -1.07
N ILE A 96 12.72 9.91 -0.99
CA ILE A 96 13.51 10.72 -1.93
C ILE A 96 14.83 11.05 -1.24
N ALA A 97 15.93 10.53 -1.77
CA ALA A 97 17.27 10.79 -1.28
C ALA A 97 17.71 12.23 -1.57
N LYS A 98 18.82 12.64 -0.97
CA LYS A 98 19.32 14.04 -1.06
C LYS A 98 19.73 14.44 -2.48
N ASP A 99 20.10 13.47 -3.30
CA ASP A 99 20.41 13.65 -4.72
C ASP A 99 19.16 13.64 -5.62
N GLY A 100 17.98 13.42 -5.04
CA GLY A 100 16.69 13.41 -5.73
C GLY A 100 16.29 12.04 -6.28
N GLU A 101 17.11 11.00 -6.10
CA GLU A 101 16.72 9.64 -6.47
C GLU A 101 15.64 9.11 -5.51
N ASP A 102 14.60 8.48 -6.06
CA ASP A 102 13.53 7.90 -5.28
C ASP A 102 13.70 6.38 -5.10
N TYR A 103 13.30 5.90 -3.93
CA TYR A 103 13.40 4.50 -3.54
C TYR A 103 12.07 4.07 -2.93
N SER A 104 11.50 3.00 -3.47
CA SER A 104 10.22 2.46 -3.01
C SER A 104 10.35 1.06 -2.42
N GLY A 105 9.52 0.73 -1.44
CA GLY A 105 9.47 -0.61 -0.85
C GLY A 105 8.64 -0.67 0.42
N TRP A 106 8.78 -1.77 1.15
CA TRP A 106 8.07 -2.01 2.41
C TRP A 106 8.97 -1.79 3.61
N VAL A 107 8.44 -1.17 4.66
CA VAL A 107 9.10 -0.98 5.96
C VAL A 107 8.16 -1.32 7.09
N GLU A 108 8.70 -1.62 8.28
CA GLU A 108 7.89 -1.83 9.48
C GLU A 108 7.19 -0.52 9.89
N GLU A 109 5.86 -0.50 9.90
CA GLU A 109 5.07 0.71 10.18
C GLU A 109 5.32 1.25 11.58
N GLN A 110 5.56 0.38 12.58
CA GLN A 110 5.90 0.79 13.95
C GLN A 110 7.16 1.66 14.04
N ARG A 111 7.99 1.68 13.00
CA ARG A 111 9.19 2.53 12.89
C ARG A 111 8.89 3.90 12.28
N LEU A 112 7.62 4.19 12.02
CA LEU A 112 7.15 5.43 11.44
C LEU A 112 6.31 6.22 12.45
N LYS A 113 6.53 7.53 12.47
CA LYS A 113 5.56 8.49 12.99
C LYS A 113 4.79 9.03 11.79
N LEU A 114 3.56 8.53 11.59
CA LEU A 114 2.66 9.03 10.56
C LEU A 114 2.27 10.49 10.85
N GLY A 115 2.20 11.28 9.79
CA GLY A 115 1.86 12.69 9.75
C GLY A 115 0.54 12.93 9.02
N GLY A 116 0.39 14.13 8.46
CA GLY A 116 -0.77 14.47 7.63
C GLY A 116 -0.69 13.86 6.24
N HIS A 117 -1.77 13.98 5.49
CA HIS A 117 -1.79 13.64 4.08
C HIS A 117 -0.97 14.68 3.28
N TYR A 118 -0.13 14.18 2.38
CA TYR A 118 0.71 14.98 1.50
C TYR A 118 -0.21 15.78 0.57
N GLY A 119 -0.18 17.10 0.68
CA GLY A 119 -1.03 18.00 -0.11
C GLY A 119 -2.35 18.44 0.53
N GLY A 120 -2.64 18.10 1.80
CA GLY A 120 -3.87 18.51 2.52
C GLY A 120 -4.56 17.31 3.20
N ALA A 121 -5.57 17.47 4.07
CA ALA A 121 -6.12 16.32 4.80
C ALA A 121 -6.94 15.35 3.91
N GLN A 122 -7.28 14.19 4.50
CA GLN A 122 -8.15 13.19 3.89
C GLN A 122 -9.54 13.79 3.66
N LEU A 123 -9.93 13.89 2.40
CA LEU A 123 -11.26 14.36 2.04
C LEU A 123 -12.31 13.26 2.26
N PRO A 124 -13.60 13.63 2.43
CA PRO A 124 -14.71 12.68 2.34
C PRO A 124 -14.68 11.89 1.03
N ALA A 125 -15.10 10.63 1.09
CA ALA A 125 -14.95 9.69 -0.03
C ALA A 125 -15.67 10.15 -1.32
N ASP A 126 -16.80 10.83 -1.21
CA ASP A 126 -17.54 11.40 -2.34
C ASP A 126 -16.81 12.58 -2.98
N ALA A 127 -16.18 13.45 -2.19
CA ALA A 127 -15.34 14.53 -2.67
C ALA A 127 -14.08 14.00 -3.36
N SER A 128 -13.37 13.03 -2.75
CA SER A 128 -12.22 12.36 -3.38
C SER A 128 -12.60 11.68 -4.69
N ALA A 129 -13.74 10.97 -4.72
CA ALA A 129 -14.20 10.29 -5.93
C ALA A 129 -14.55 11.29 -7.05
N LEU A 130 -15.14 12.45 -6.72
CA LEU A 130 -15.39 13.48 -7.71
C LEU A 130 -14.08 14.06 -8.27
N ILE A 131 -13.10 14.36 -7.41
CA ILE A 131 -11.81 14.92 -7.85
C ILE A 131 -11.12 13.96 -8.83
N GLN A 132 -11.03 12.67 -8.49
CA GLN A 132 -10.45 11.65 -9.37
C GLN A 132 -11.20 11.56 -10.70
N ARG A 133 -12.54 11.50 -10.65
CA ARG A 133 -13.38 11.43 -11.85
C ARG A 133 -13.25 12.68 -12.74
N HIS A 134 -13.11 13.85 -12.13
CA HIS A 134 -12.93 15.12 -12.83
C HIS A 134 -11.58 15.16 -13.54
N GLU A 135 -10.49 14.76 -12.87
CA GLU A 135 -9.15 14.61 -13.46
C GLU A 135 -9.15 13.63 -14.65
N GLU A 136 -9.81 12.47 -14.51
CA GLU A 136 -9.98 11.51 -15.60
C GLU A 136 -10.75 12.10 -16.79
N CYS A 137 -11.83 12.85 -16.52
CA CYS A 137 -12.57 13.56 -17.57
C CYS A 137 -11.68 14.57 -18.30
N GLN A 138 -10.96 15.44 -17.58
CA GLN A 138 -10.05 16.41 -18.19
C GLN A 138 -8.95 15.74 -19.00
N HIS A 139 -8.40 14.64 -18.48
CA HIS A 139 -7.39 13.87 -19.17
C HIS A 139 -7.90 13.39 -20.53
N PHE A 140 -8.97 12.58 -20.56
CA PHE A 140 -9.48 12.01 -21.80
C PHE A 140 -10.05 13.06 -22.75
N ALA A 141 -10.71 14.10 -22.24
CA ALA A 141 -11.25 15.19 -23.07
C ALA A 141 -10.16 16.04 -23.72
N GLY A 142 -8.95 16.08 -23.14
CA GLY A 142 -7.80 16.80 -23.67
C GLY A 142 -6.96 16.02 -24.69
N GLU A 143 -7.25 14.75 -24.91
CA GLU A 143 -6.45 13.89 -25.80
C GLU A 143 -6.82 14.02 -27.28
N GLU A 144 -5.84 13.81 -28.16
CA GLU A 144 -6.03 13.87 -29.62
C GLU A 144 -6.54 12.52 -30.18
N PRO A 145 -7.67 12.50 -30.92
CA PRO A 145 -8.19 11.31 -31.60
C PRO A 145 -7.47 11.08 -32.95
N TYR A 146 -6.16 10.78 -32.89
CA TYR A 146 -5.28 10.72 -34.07
C TYR A 146 -5.63 9.59 -35.07
N ASP A 147 -6.39 8.59 -34.62
CA ASP A 147 -7.00 7.59 -35.49
C ASP A 147 -8.42 7.20 -35.03
N ALA A 148 -9.08 6.31 -35.77
CA ALA A 148 -10.46 5.91 -35.52
C ALA A 148 -10.64 5.00 -34.30
N GLU A 149 -9.64 4.17 -33.99
CA GLU A 149 -9.68 3.29 -32.81
C GLU A 149 -9.56 4.14 -31.55
N ARG A 150 -8.56 5.02 -31.50
CA ARG A 150 -8.36 5.95 -30.40
C ARG A 150 -9.56 6.87 -30.21
N ARG A 151 -10.16 7.35 -31.30
CA ARG A 151 -11.40 8.14 -31.21
C ARG A 151 -12.51 7.40 -30.46
N ALA A 152 -12.77 6.14 -30.82
CA ALA A 152 -13.82 5.36 -30.20
C ALA A 152 -13.55 5.10 -28.70
N GLU A 153 -12.28 4.90 -28.33
CA GLU A 153 -11.86 4.80 -26.93
C GLU A 153 -12.11 6.10 -26.16
N LEU A 154 -11.66 7.23 -26.71
CA LEU A 154 -11.82 8.54 -26.07
C LEU A 154 -13.29 8.94 -25.92
N GLU A 155 -14.12 8.72 -26.95
CA GLU A 155 -15.56 8.99 -26.88
C GLU A 155 -16.24 8.18 -25.77
N LYS A 156 -15.85 6.91 -25.60
CA LYS A 156 -16.35 6.06 -24.52
C LYS A 156 -15.86 6.57 -23.16
N ALA A 157 -14.57 6.84 -23.02
CA ALA A 157 -13.95 7.27 -21.77
C ALA A 157 -14.54 8.61 -21.30
N VAL A 158 -14.62 9.61 -22.18
CA VAL A 158 -15.26 10.90 -21.92
C VAL A 158 -16.72 10.72 -21.49
N LYS A 159 -17.47 9.86 -22.18
CA LYS A 159 -18.86 9.60 -21.79
C LYS A 159 -18.96 9.01 -20.38
N GLU A 160 -18.06 8.11 -20.00
CA GLU A 160 -18.07 7.46 -18.69
C GLU A 160 -17.61 8.41 -17.57
N SER A 161 -16.51 9.12 -17.77
CA SER A 161 -15.91 10.00 -16.76
C SER A 161 -16.60 11.36 -16.64
N CYS A 162 -17.02 11.98 -17.75
CA CYS A 162 -17.56 13.34 -17.73
C CYS A 162 -19.07 13.41 -17.40
N THR A 163 -19.87 12.41 -17.80
CA THR A 163 -21.35 12.51 -17.70
C THR A 163 -21.87 12.73 -16.27
N GLY A 164 -22.47 13.87 -15.97
CA GLY A 164 -23.00 14.30 -14.68
C GLY A 164 -21.98 14.90 -13.72
N VAL A 165 -20.72 15.10 -14.12
CA VAL A 165 -19.64 15.61 -13.26
C VAL A 165 -19.93 17.03 -12.77
N ASP A 166 -20.53 17.90 -13.59
CA ASP A 166 -20.84 19.29 -13.23
C ASP A 166 -21.96 19.36 -12.19
N ARG A 167 -22.98 18.51 -12.35
CA ARG A 167 -24.07 18.39 -11.38
C ARG A 167 -23.58 17.86 -10.04
N GLN A 168 -22.66 16.90 -10.08
CA GLN A 168 -22.05 16.32 -8.88
C GLN A 168 -21.18 17.37 -8.17
N LEU A 169 -20.39 18.15 -8.90
CA LEU A 169 -19.60 19.26 -8.36
C LEU A 169 -20.47 20.32 -7.68
N ALA A 170 -21.55 20.75 -8.33
CA ALA A 170 -22.49 21.71 -7.74
C ALA A 170 -23.14 21.16 -6.46
N THR A 171 -23.49 19.88 -6.46
CA THR A 171 -24.08 19.19 -5.30
C THR A 171 -23.10 19.14 -4.13
N LEU A 172 -21.84 18.75 -4.38
CA LEU A 172 -20.83 18.63 -3.35
C LEU A 172 -20.39 20.00 -2.79
N ARG A 173 -20.27 21.03 -3.63
CA ARG A 173 -20.04 22.42 -3.15
C ARG A 173 -21.14 22.89 -2.21
N GLN A 174 -22.39 22.51 -2.47
CA GLN A 174 -23.51 22.85 -1.59
C GLN A 174 -23.53 22.01 -0.31
N GLN A 175 -23.25 20.70 -0.42
CA GLN A 175 -23.20 19.77 0.72
C GLN A 175 -22.13 20.18 1.73
N TYR A 176 -20.95 20.58 1.24
CA TYR A 176 -19.77 20.93 2.05
C TYR A 176 -19.57 22.43 2.24
N LYS A 177 -20.63 23.25 2.09
CA LYS A 177 -20.55 24.71 2.18
C LYS A 177 -19.93 25.27 3.47
N ASP A 178 -19.97 24.50 4.56
CA ASP A 178 -19.47 24.88 5.88
C ASP A 178 -18.13 24.17 6.22
N ASP A 179 -17.54 23.44 5.26
CA ASP A 179 -16.26 22.73 5.37
C ASP A 179 -15.22 23.40 4.45
N PRO A 180 -14.36 24.28 5.00
CA PRO A 180 -13.40 25.04 4.20
C PRO A 180 -12.33 24.16 3.56
N GLU A 181 -12.02 22.99 4.14
CA GLU A 181 -11.00 22.09 3.59
C GLU A 181 -11.53 21.39 2.34
N VAL A 182 -12.76 20.89 2.38
CA VAL A 182 -13.40 20.29 1.20
C VAL A 182 -13.64 21.35 0.13
N LEU A 183 -14.07 22.56 0.48
CA LEU A 183 -14.25 23.63 -0.50
C LEU A 183 -12.94 24.05 -1.15
N GLN A 184 -11.84 24.10 -0.40
CA GLN A 184 -10.52 24.36 -0.95
C GLN A 184 -10.11 23.30 -1.97
N ALA A 185 -10.37 22.02 -1.68
CA ALA A 185 -10.09 20.94 -2.61
C ALA A 185 -10.98 20.94 -3.86
N LEU A 186 -12.24 21.35 -3.74
CA LEU A 186 -13.18 21.46 -4.88
C LEU A 186 -13.05 22.77 -5.67
N ALA A 187 -12.28 23.74 -5.18
CA ALA A 187 -12.14 25.05 -5.82
C ALA A 187 -11.52 25.02 -7.23
N PRO A 188 -10.49 24.21 -7.51
CA PRO A 188 -9.86 24.15 -8.83
C PRO A 188 -10.70 23.45 -9.91
N LEU A 189 -11.74 22.70 -9.52
CA LEU A 189 -12.55 21.93 -10.45
C LEU A 189 -13.46 22.86 -11.25
N GLU A 190 -13.28 22.88 -12.57
CA GLU A 190 -14.11 23.64 -13.50
C GLU A 190 -15.33 22.82 -13.98
N ASN A 191 -16.29 23.48 -14.62
CA ASN A 191 -17.35 22.77 -15.32
C ASN A 191 -16.79 22.20 -16.64
N LEU A 192 -17.08 20.94 -16.94
CA LEU A 192 -16.49 20.20 -18.07
C LEU A 192 -17.53 19.65 -19.06
N GLU A 193 -18.82 19.73 -18.74
CA GLU A 193 -19.91 19.20 -19.59
C GLU A 193 -20.62 20.26 -20.44
#